data_AF-A0A9E4FBE2-F1
#
_entry.id   AF-A0A9E4FBE2-F1
#
_cell.length_a   1.000
_cell.length_b   1.000
_cell.length_c   1.000
_cell.angle_alpha   90.00
_cell.angle_beta   90.00
_cell.angle_gamma   90.00
#
_symmetry.space_group_name_H-M   'P 1'
#
loop_
_entity.id
_entity.type
_entity.pdbx_description
1 polymer ?
#
loop_
_entity_poly.entity_id
_entity_poly.type
_entity_poly.pdbx_seq_one_letter_code
_entity_poly.pdbx_strand_id
1 'polypeptide(L)'
;MLEESSALLTGDTRAALLEIIAGTPLPKPTDHKGGRDTDMFEVDLPGDVVGSIVEQVDETARRGMSTPRSTRIGGFATAWRELLAYHHVPMRATTRVAPTSAGSDV
;
A
#
# COMPACT_ATOMS: atom_id res chain seq x y z
N MET A 1 -4.79 6.86 -6.59
CA MET A 1 -5.33 6.14 -5.40
C MET A 1 -4.84 6.79 -4.12
N LEU A 2 -3.53 6.93 -3.90
CA LEU A 2 -2.98 7.51 -2.67
C LEU A 2 -3.42 8.97 -2.45
N GLU A 3 -3.25 9.85 -3.44
CA GLU A 3 -3.72 11.24 -3.35
C GLU A 3 -5.22 11.35 -3.07
N GLU A 4 -6.03 10.51 -3.73
CA GLU A 4 -7.48 10.51 -3.53
C GLU A 4 -7.84 9.97 -2.15
N SER A 5 -7.11 8.98 -1.64
CA SER A 5 -7.29 8.45 -0.28
C SER A 5 -6.93 9.53 0.75
N SER A 6 -5.84 10.29 0.55
CA SER A 6 -5.43 11.34 1.50
C SER A 6 -6.44 12.49 1.60
N ALA A 7 -7.25 12.71 0.57
CA ALA A 7 -8.36 13.67 0.60
C ALA A 7 -9.55 13.21 1.46
N LEU A 8 -9.65 11.91 1.77
CA LEU A 8 -10.70 11.32 2.62
C LEU A 8 -10.28 11.19 4.09
N LEU A 9 -8.97 11.20 4.34
CA LEU A 9 -8.39 10.97 5.65
C LEU A 9 -8.25 12.29 6.42
N THR A 10 -8.07 12.19 7.74
CA THR A 10 -7.73 13.32 8.61
C THR A 10 -6.67 12.93 9.62
N GLY A 11 -6.05 13.91 10.28
CA GLY A 11 -5.06 13.68 11.33
C GLY A 11 -3.83 12.89 10.86
N ASP A 12 -3.34 12.01 11.73
CA ASP A 12 -2.05 11.32 11.56
C ASP A 12 -2.04 10.35 10.38
N THR A 13 -3.16 9.68 10.08
CA THR A 13 -3.23 8.78 8.91
C THR A 13 -3.12 9.54 7.59
N ARG A 14 -3.69 10.76 7.54
CA ARG A 14 -3.49 11.65 6.40
C ARG A 14 -2.04 12.12 6.30
N ALA A 15 -1.43 12.50 7.43
CA ALA A 15 -0.05 12.96 7.46
C ALA A 15 0.91 11.88 6.94
N ALA A 16 0.79 10.64 7.44
CA ALA A 16 1.60 9.51 6.99
C ALA A 16 1.46 9.25 5.48
N LEU A 17 0.26 9.35 4.94
CA LEU A 17 0.04 9.15 3.50
C LEU A 17 0.63 10.30 2.66
N LEU A 18 0.58 11.54 3.16
CA LEU A 18 1.19 12.69 2.50
C LEU A 18 2.71 12.62 2.50
N GLU A 19 3.34 12.08 3.55
CA GLU A 19 4.79 11.86 3.58
C GLU A 19 5.24 10.90 2.47
N ILE A 20 4.49 9.81 2.24
CA ILE A 20 4.74 8.89 1.12
C ILE A 20 4.64 9.61 -0.23
N ILE A 21 3.56 10.39 -0.43
CA ILE A 21 3.31 11.10 -1.69
C ILE A 21 4.36 12.19 -1.95
N ALA A 22 4.90 12.82 -0.90
CA ALA A 22 5.98 13.79 -1.01
C ALA A 22 7.33 13.16 -1.38
N GLY A 23 7.43 11.82 -1.33
CA GLY A 23 8.60 11.06 -1.73
C GLY A 23 8.86 11.08 -3.25
N THR A 24 9.94 10.41 -3.66
CA THR A 24 10.25 10.24 -5.09
C THR A 24 9.46 9.05 -5.65
N PRO A 25 8.69 9.22 -6.73
CA PRO A 25 8.02 8.10 -7.39
C PRO A 25 9.00 7.04 -7.87
N LEU A 26 8.60 5.78 -7.72
CA LEU A 26 9.33 4.64 -8.24
C LEU A 26 9.12 4.48 -9.76
N PRO A 27 10.09 3.87 -10.46
CA PRO A 27 9.90 3.45 -11.84
C PRO A 27 8.70 2.51 -11.96
N LYS A 28 7.86 2.77 -12.96
CA LYS A 28 6.69 1.95 -13.25
C LYS A 28 7.11 0.57 -13.78
N PRO A 29 6.61 -0.53 -13.20
CA PRO A 29 6.81 -1.88 -13.77
C PRO A 29 6.26 -1.97 -15.20
N THR A 30 6.89 -2.79 -16.04
CA THR A 30 6.53 -2.92 -17.47
C THR A 30 5.14 -3.53 -17.69
N ASP A 31 4.62 -4.28 -16.71
CA ASP A 31 3.31 -4.92 -16.72
C ASP A 31 2.22 -4.09 -15.99
N HIS A 32 2.58 -2.91 -15.48
CA HIS A 32 1.63 -2.03 -14.81
C HIS A 32 0.61 -1.46 -15.81
N LYS A 33 -0.68 -1.54 -15.46
CA LYS A 33 -1.81 -1.14 -16.32
C LYS A 33 -2.27 0.32 -16.17
N GLY A 34 -1.68 1.08 -15.24
CA GLY A 34 -2.00 2.50 -15.06
C GLY A 34 -1.48 3.38 -16.19
N GLY A 35 -2.11 4.55 -16.37
CA GLY A 35 -1.73 5.54 -17.37
C GLY A 35 -0.30 6.05 -17.18
N ARG A 36 0.29 6.68 -18.20
CA ARG A 36 1.70 7.15 -18.14
C ARG A 36 1.94 8.09 -16.95
N ASP A 37 0.95 8.89 -16.60
CA ASP A 37 1.00 9.89 -15.52
C ASP A 37 0.69 9.31 -14.13
N THR A 38 0.54 7.99 -14.00
CA THR A 38 0.35 7.36 -12.68
C THR A 38 1.70 7.17 -11.99
N ASP A 39 1.92 7.89 -10.90
CA ASP A 39 3.08 7.71 -10.03
C ASP A 39 2.94 6.44 -9.18
N MET A 40 4.07 5.75 -8.98
CA MET A 40 4.17 4.55 -8.14
C MET A 40 4.94 4.89 -6.88
N PHE A 41 4.47 4.44 -5.73
CA PHE A 41 5.14 4.66 -4.44
C PHE A 41 5.19 3.36 -3.66
N GLU A 42 6.25 3.18 -2.86
CA GLU A 42 6.28 2.16 -1.83
C GLU A 42 5.41 2.61 -0.66
N VAL A 43 4.50 1.74 -0.23
CA VAL A 43 3.65 2.00 0.93
C VAL A 43 4.17 1.15 2.08
N ASP A 44 5.08 1.74 2.85
CA ASP A 44 5.60 1.16 4.09
C ASP A 44 4.93 1.87 5.28
N LEU A 45 3.81 1.30 5.74
CA LEU A 45 3.02 1.84 6.84
C LEU A 45 2.84 0.76 7.92
N PRO A 46 2.83 1.13 9.20
CA PRO A 46 2.43 0.22 10.27
C PRO A 46 1.02 -0.35 10.05
N GLY A 47 0.82 -1.61 10.43
CA GLY A 47 -0.46 -2.32 10.17
C GLY A 47 -1.67 -1.66 10.83
N ASP A 48 -1.50 -1.02 11.98
CA ASP A 48 -2.53 -0.23 12.67
C ASP A 48 -2.90 1.06 11.91
N VAL A 49 -1.91 1.73 11.30
CA VAL A 49 -2.14 2.86 10.39
C VAL A 49 -2.90 2.39 9.15
N VAL A 50 -2.49 1.28 8.53
CA VAL A 50 -3.20 0.69 7.38
C VAL A 50 -4.63 0.31 7.75
N GLY A 51 -4.84 -0.29 8.93
CA GLY A 51 -6.17 -0.62 9.45
C GLY A 51 -7.06 0.61 9.59
N SER A 52 -6.52 1.69 10.15
CA SER A 52 -7.22 2.97 10.30
C SER A 52 -7.58 3.60 8.95
N ILE A 53 -6.73 3.45 7.93
CA ILE A 53 -7.02 3.90 6.57
C ILE A 53 -8.14 3.06 5.95
N VAL A 54 -8.11 1.73 6.10
CA VAL A 54 -9.17 0.83 5.62
C VAL A 54 -10.52 1.26 6.18
N GLU A 55 -10.62 1.45 7.49
CA GLU A 55 -11.88 1.82 8.16
C GLU A 55 -12.45 3.14 7.61
N GLN A 56 -11.62 4.17 7.47
CA GLN A 56 -12.05 5.48 6.98
C GLN A 56 -12.46 5.44 5.50
N VAL A 57 -11.72 4.72 4.66
CA VAL A 57 -12.04 4.60 3.22
C VAL A 57 -13.28 3.73 3.01
N ASP A 58 -13.45 2.63 3.75
CA ASP A 58 -14.66 1.79 3.70
C ASP A 58 -15.90 2.56 4.15
N GLU A 59 -15.80 3.31 5.25
CA GLU A 59 -16.91 4.12 5.73
C GLU A 59 -17.32 5.18 4.70
N THR A 60 -16.33 5.83 4.09
CA THR A 60 -16.55 6.81 3.02
C THR A 60 -17.20 6.17 1.78
N ALA A 61 -16.75 4.97 1.40
CA ALA A 61 -17.33 4.21 0.30
C ALA A 61 -18.78 3.79 0.59
N ARG A 62 -19.09 3.35 1.82
CA ARG A 62 -20.45 3.01 2.25
C ARG A 62 -21.39 4.21 2.22
N ARG A 63 -20.88 5.41 2.53
CA ARG A 63 -21.64 6.68 2.42
C ARG A 63 -21.84 7.15 0.98
N GLY A 64 -21.30 6.44 -0.01
CA GLY A 64 -21.42 6.80 -1.42
C GLY A 64 -20.72 8.10 -1.78
N MET A 65 -19.72 8.51 -0.99
CA MET A 65 -18.95 9.72 -1.27
C MET A 65 -18.06 9.52 -2.50
N SER A 66 -17.71 10.62 -3.14
CA SER A 66 -16.76 10.66 -4.25
C SER A 66 -15.59 11.59 -3.90
N THR A 67 -14.42 11.30 -4.45
CA THR A 67 -13.31 12.25 -4.48
C THR A 67 -13.39 13.06 -5.77
N PRO A 68 -12.70 14.22 -5.87
CA PRO A 68 -12.74 15.04 -7.08
C PRO A 68 -12.38 14.30 -8.37
N ARG A 69 -11.52 13.27 -8.29
CA ARG A 69 -11.10 12.49 -9.47
C ARG A 69 -11.66 11.07 -9.55
N SER A 70 -12.44 10.61 -8.55
CA SER A 70 -13.01 9.26 -8.57
C SER A 70 -14.39 9.18 -7.92
N THR A 71 -15.33 8.61 -8.67
CA THR A 71 -16.66 8.21 -8.16
C THR A 71 -16.71 6.78 -7.66
N ARG A 72 -15.61 6.01 -7.76
CA ARG A 72 -15.53 4.59 -7.39
C ARG A 72 -14.48 4.36 -6.31
N ILE A 73 -14.76 4.84 -5.10
CA ILE A 73 -13.87 4.69 -3.93
C ILE A 73 -13.78 3.22 -3.47
N GLY A 74 -14.78 2.38 -3.77
CA GLY A 74 -14.76 0.95 -3.40
C GLY A 74 -13.53 0.18 -3.91
N GLY A 75 -12.94 0.57 -5.04
CA GLY A 75 -11.68 -0.01 -5.52
C GLY A 75 -10.49 0.34 -4.63
N PHE A 76 -10.49 1.51 -3.99
CA PHE A 76 -9.44 1.91 -3.05
C PHE A 76 -9.55 1.12 -1.75
N ALA A 77 -10.77 0.92 -1.25
CA ALA A 77 -11.00 0.10 -0.06
C ALA A 77 -10.50 -1.35 -0.24
N THR A 78 -10.70 -1.94 -1.42
CA THR A 78 -10.15 -3.26 -1.73
C THR A 78 -8.62 -3.27 -1.71
N ALA A 79 -7.97 -2.30 -2.35
CA ALA A 79 -6.50 -2.21 -2.35
C ALA A 79 -5.92 -2.04 -0.93
N TRP A 80 -6.54 -1.23 -0.08
CA TRP A 80 -6.10 -1.07 1.30
C TRP A 80 -6.31 -2.34 2.13
N ARG A 81 -7.41 -3.08 1.92
CA ARG A 81 -7.64 -4.38 2.58
C ARG A 81 -6.64 -5.44 2.15
N GLU A 82 -6.24 -5.46 0.88
CA GLU A 82 -5.19 -6.35 0.39
C GLU A 82 -3.84 -6.06 1.07
N LEU A 83 -3.49 -4.78 1.22
CA LEU A 83 -2.28 -4.38 1.96
C LEU A 83 -2.38 -4.77 3.44
N LEU A 84 -3.50 -4.51 4.10
CA LEU A 84 -3.72 -4.91 5.49
C LEU A 84 -3.60 -6.42 5.67
N ALA A 85 -4.15 -7.20 4.74
CA ALA A 85 -4.04 -8.65 4.75
C ALA A 85 -2.57 -9.09 4.64
N TYR A 86 -1.76 -8.43 3.81
CA TYR A 86 -0.31 -8.70 3.71
C TYR A 86 0.42 -8.48 5.04
N HIS A 87 0.08 -7.45 5.81
CA HIS A 87 0.63 -7.24 7.16
C HIS A 87 0.25 -8.34 8.15
N HIS A 88 -0.90 -8.98 7.96
CA HIS A 88 -1.39 -10.06 8.82
C HIS A 88 -0.97 -11.46 8.36
N VAL A 89 -0.39 -11.61 7.18
CA VAL A 89 0.29 -12.86 6.82
C VAL A 89 1.53 -12.95 7.69
N PRO A 90 1.64 -13.90 8.64
CA PRO A 90 2.90 -14.12 9.31
C PRO A 90 3.91 -14.45 8.21
N MET A 91 4.92 -13.60 8.03
CA MET A 91 6.06 -13.95 7.19
C MET A 91 6.54 -15.31 7.68
N ARG A 92 6.25 -16.37 6.91
CA ARG A 92 6.93 -17.64 7.11
C ARG A 92 8.38 -17.29 6.92
N ALA A 93 9.13 -17.27 8.03
CA ALA A 93 10.55 -17.02 8.04
C ALA A 93 11.15 -17.85 6.90
N THR A 94 11.59 -17.18 5.85
CA THR A 94 12.33 -17.81 4.77
C THR A 94 13.61 -18.27 5.41
N THR A 95 13.62 -19.52 5.88
CA THR A 95 14.82 -20.20 6.35
C THR A 95 15.83 -20.12 5.23
N ARG A 96 16.77 -19.19 5.37
CA ARG A 96 17.95 -19.11 4.52
C ARG A 96 18.71 -20.40 4.75
N VAL A 97 18.58 -21.35 3.82
CA VAL A 97 19.40 -22.56 3.82
C VAL A 97 20.83 -22.07 3.59
N ALA A 98 21.67 -22.19 4.63
CA ALA A 98 23.09 -21.87 4.51
C ALA A 98 23.71 -22.82 3.47
N PRO A 99 24.59 -22.34 2.58
CA PRO A 99 25.30 -23.21 1.67
C PRO A 99 26.22 -24.12 2.50
N THR A 100 25.96 -25.42 2.45
CA THR A 100 26.86 -26.45 2.97
C THR A 100 28.18 -26.31 2.22
N SER A 101 29.23 -25.87 2.92
CA SER A 101 30.59 -25.88 2.41
C SER A 101 30.98 -27.34 2.16
N ALA A 102 30.89 -27.79 0.91
CA ALA A 102 31.50 -29.04 0.47
C ALA A 102 33.02 -28.92 0.64
N GLY A 103 33.60 -29.98 1.19
CA GLY A 103 34.94 -30.02 1.74
C GLY A 103 36.06 -29.64 0.78
N SER A 104 37.13 -29.13 1.38
CA SER A 104 38.49 -29.27 0.88
C SER A 104 38.81 -30.76 0.72
N ASP A 105 39.22 -31.15 -0.47
CA ASP A 105 40.13 -32.28 -0.64
C ASP A 105 41.42 -31.76 -1.26
N VAL A 106 42.51 -32.20 -0.63
CA VAL A 106 43.92 -31.93 -0.93
C VAL A 106 44.41 -32.97 -1.93
#